data_AF-A0A938M6C6-F1
#
_entry.id   AF-A0A938M6C6-F1
#
_cell.length_a   1.000
_cell.length_b   1.000
_cell.length_c   1.000
_cell.angle_alpha   90.00
_cell.angle_beta   90.00
_cell.angle_gamma   90.00
#
_symmetry.space_group_name_H-M   'P 1'
#
loop_
_entity.id
_entity.type
_entity.pdbx_description
1 polymer ?
#
loop_
_entity_poly.entity_id
_entity_poly.type
_entity_poly.pdbx_seq_one_letter_code
_entity_poly.pdbx_strand_id
1 'polypeptide(L)'
;MLLNRSAREWHGMDPLALPPEEWARHYDLYEADGQTPLLTEAIPLVRAFRGENIRDVGMAIVAKGRPPRFVLASGGPFFDAQGRKLGAVVAMRDITEGKRAEEEVARHA
;
A
#
# COMPACT_ATOMS: atom_id res chain seq x y z
N MET A 1 -11.80 -6.22 3.25
CA MET A 1 -11.06 -5.26 2.40
C MET A 1 -11.33 -5.62 0.95
N LEU A 2 -11.80 -4.68 0.11
CA LEU A 2 -12.02 -4.96 -1.30
C LEU A 2 -10.73 -4.66 -2.07
N LEU A 3 -10.02 -5.69 -2.52
CA LEU A 3 -8.89 -5.54 -3.45
C LEU A 3 -9.39 -5.71 -4.88
N ASN A 4 -9.04 -4.77 -5.76
CA ASN A 4 -9.20 -4.95 -7.21
C ASN A 4 -8.25 -6.07 -7.71
N ARG A 5 -8.42 -6.48 -8.98
CA ARG A 5 -7.62 -7.59 -9.54
C ARG A 5 -6.11 -7.33 -9.45
N SER A 6 -5.66 -6.12 -9.80
CA SER A 6 -4.25 -5.76 -9.77
C SER A 6 -3.65 -5.82 -8.38
N ALA A 7 -4.38 -5.36 -7.35
CA ALA A 7 -3.92 -5.45 -5.98
C ALA A 7 -3.80 -6.91 -5.51
N ARG A 8 -4.73 -7.81 -5.92
CA ARG A 8 -4.61 -9.25 -5.61
C ARG A 8 -3.39 -9.88 -6.26
N GLU A 9 -3.07 -9.50 -7.49
CA GLU A 9 -1.88 -9.97 -8.20
C GLU A 9 -0.58 -9.50 -7.53
N TRP A 10 -0.56 -8.26 -7.03
CA TRP A 10 0.62 -7.70 -6.34
C TRP A 10 0.84 -8.33 -4.97
N HIS A 11 -0.22 -8.51 -4.19
CA HIS A 11 -0.15 -9.11 -2.85
C HIS A 11 -0.10 -10.64 -2.86
N GLY A 12 -0.41 -11.29 -3.98
CA GLY A 12 -0.32 -12.75 -4.12
C GLY A 12 -1.38 -13.54 -3.35
N MET A 13 -2.55 -12.95 -3.05
CA MET A 13 -3.54 -13.53 -2.13
C MET A 13 -5.00 -13.26 -2.53
N ASP A 14 -5.90 -14.17 -2.11
CA ASP A 14 -7.35 -13.98 -2.13
C ASP A 14 -7.79 -13.29 -0.81
N PRO A 15 -8.50 -12.14 -0.82
CA PRO A 15 -8.60 -11.23 0.35
C PRO A 15 -9.49 -11.71 1.51
N LEU A 16 -9.99 -12.96 1.49
CA LEU A 16 -11.01 -13.45 2.42
C LEU A 16 -10.48 -14.40 3.53
N ALA A 17 -9.18 -14.70 3.57
CA ALA A 17 -8.68 -15.80 4.42
C ALA A 17 -8.01 -15.41 5.75
N LEU A 18 -7.74 -14.12 6.05
CA LEU A 18 -6.88 -13.78 7.21
C LEU A 18 -7.39 -12.65 8.13
N PRO A 19 -7.26 -12.83 9.46
CA PRO A 19 -7.57 -11.81 10.47
C PRO A 19 -6.70 -10.54 10.35
N PRO A 20 -7.21 -9.36 10.74
CA PRO A 20 -6.49 -8.08 10.69
C PRO A 20 -5.15 -8.05 11.44
N GLU A 21 -5.00 -8.86 12.49
CA GLU A 21 -3.79 -8.92 13.32
C GLU A 21 -2.59 -9.54 12.59
N GLU A 22 -2.81 -10.33 11.53
CA GLU A 22 -1.74 -10.96 10.75
C GLU A 22 -1.32 -10.13 9.53
N TRP A 23 -2.05 -9.07 9.18
CA TRP A 23 -1.82 -8.27 7.98
C TRP A 23 -0.43 -7.62 7.93
N ALA A 24 0.09 -7.14 9.06
CA ALA A 24 1.42 -6.51 9.11
C ALA A 24 2.58 -7.51 8.88
N ARG A 25 2.41 -8.79 9.26
CA ARG A 25 3.41 -9.86 9.01
C ARG A 25 3.22 -10.55 7.66
N HIS A 26 2.09 -10.32 6.98
CA HIS A 26 1.68 -11.13 5.83
C HIS A 26 1.55 -10.34 4.51
N TYR A 27 1.42 -9.01 4.55
CA TYR A 27 1.39 -8.19 3.33
C TYR A 27 2.75 -7.63 2.91
N ASP A 28 3.82 -7.95 3.65
CA ASP A 28 5.19 -7.50 3.36
C ASP A 28 5.21 -6.00 2.97
N LEU A 29 4.61 -5.16 3.81
CA LEU A 29 4.51 -3.72 3.59
C LEU A 29 5.70 -3.03 4.25
N TYR A 30 6.39 -2.24 3.45
CA TYR A 30 7.59 -1.52 3.85
C TYR A 30 7.42 -0.04 3.53
N GLU A 31 8.21 0.79 4.21
CA GLU A 31 8.38 2.19 3.87
C GLU A 31 8.90 2.33 2.42
N ALA A 32 8.96 3.56 1.92
CA ALA A 32 9.42 3.84 0.55
C ALA A 32 10.88 3.41 0.27
N ASP A 33 11.63 3.00 1.29
CA ASP A 33 12.97 2.43 1.19
C ASP A 33 12.97 0.93 0.83
N GLY A 34 11.83 0.25 0.92
CA GLY A 34 11.71 -1.19 0.67
C GLY A 34 12.37 -2.10 1.71
N GLN A 35 12.78 -1.55 2.86
CA GLN A 35 13.58 -2.24 3.88
C GLN A 35 13.00 -2.10 5.28
N THR A 36 12.46 -0.93 5.62
CA THR A 36 11.87 -0.66 6.93
C THR A 36 10.42 -1.12 6.95
N PRO A 37 10.02 -2.06 7.83
CA PRO A 37 8.63 -2.51 7.88
C PRO A 37 7.70 -1.36 8.27
N LEU A 38 6.56 -1.23 7.57
CA LEU A 38 5.55 -0.25 7.93
C LEU A 38 4.88 -0.64 9.25
N LEU A 39 4.78 0.33 10.16
CA LEU A 39 3.91 0.20 11.32
C LEU A 39 2.45 0.15 10.86
N THR A 40 1.60 -0.61 11.57
CA THR A 40 0.17 -0.74 11.24
C THR A 40 -0.51 0.63 11.12
N GLU A 41 -0.15 1.58 11.99
CA GLU A 41 -0.65 2.95 12.01
C GLU A 41 -0.24 3.76 10.78
N ALA A 42 0.89 3.43 10.17
CA ALA A 42 1.44 4.10 9.00
C ALA A 42 0.89 3.55 7.69
N ILE A 43 0.26 2.37 7.70
CA ILE A 43 -0.36 1.77 6.51
C ILE A 43 -1.37 2.76 5.90
N PRO A 44 -1.23 3.12 4.61
CA PRO A 44 -2.10 4.09 3.94
C PRO A 44 -3.60 3.87 4.14
N LEU A 45 -4.06 2.62 4.07
CA LEU A 45 -5.47 2.29 4.29
C LEU A 45 -5.93 2.52 5.74
N VAL A 46 -5.07 2.24 6.72
CA VAL A 46 -5.38 2.45 8.15
C VAL A 46 -5.50 3.94 8.44
N ARG A 47 -4.58 4.75 7.92
CA ARG A 47 -4.62 6.22 8.00
C ARG A 47 -5.91 6.77 7.38
N ALA A 48 -6.22 6.33 6.16
CA ALA A 48 -7.45 6.72 5.48
C ALA A 48 -8.70 6.32 6.27
N PHE A 49 -8.70 5.13 6.88
CA PHE A 49 -9.81 4.66 7.71
C PHE A 49 -9.98 5.48 9.01
N ARG A 50 -8.90 6.02 9.58
CA ARG A 50 -8.94 6.95 10.71
C ARG A 50 -9.47 8.33 10.35
N GLY A 51 -9.60 8.62 9.06
CA GLY A 51 -10.16 9.87 8.54
C GLY A 51 -9.16 10.77 7.83
N GLU A 52 -7.91 10.32 7.66
CA GLU A 52 -6.90 11.09 6.94
C GLU A 52 -7.17 11.06 5.43
N ASN A 53 -7.06 12.21 4.77
CA ASN A 53 -6.91 12.26 3.32
C ASN A 53 -5.41 12.18 3.01
N ILE A 54 -4.99 11.07 2.43
CA ILE A 54 -3.59 10.82 2.07
C ILE A 54 -3.37 11.07 0.58
N ARG A 55 -2.20 11.59 0.24
CA ARG A 55 -1.81 11.89 -1.14
C ARG A 55 -0.35 11.54 -1.37
N ASP A 56 -0.12 10.75 -2.41
CA ASP A 56 1.20 10.33 -2.91
C ASP A 56 2.13 9.84 -1.79
N VAL A 57 1.60 9.08 -0.83
CA VAL A 57 2.38 8.47 0.26
C VAL A 57 3.12 7.26 -0.31
N GLY A 58 4.44 7.30 -0.26
CA GLY A 58 5.29 6.21 -0.74
C GLY A 58 5.27 5.00 0.18
N MET A 59 5.17 3.80 -0.40
CA MET A 59 5.40 2.53 0.28
C MET A 59 5.93 1.49 -0.69
N ALA A 60 6.42 0.38 -0.16
CA ALA A 60 6.83 -0.77 -0.94
C ALA A 60 6.05 -2.03 -0.52
N ILE A 61 5.78 -2.89 -1.50
CA ILE A 61 5.19 -4.22 -1.32
C ILE A 61 6.27 -5.23 -1.70
N VAL A 62 6.74 -6.01 -0.73
CA VAL A 62 7.88 -6.94 -0.89
C VAL A 62 7.40 -8.38 -0.69
N ALA A 63 6.38 -8.77 -1.44
CA ALA A 63 5.76 -10.10 -1.31
C ALA A 63 6.79 -11.23 -1.52
N LYS A 64 6.80 -12.21 -0.61
CA LYS A 64 7.69 -13.38 -0.67
C LYS A 64 7.73 -14.04 -2.06
N GLY A 65 8.93 -14.15 -2.63
CA GLY A 65 9.15 -14.78 -3.94
C GLY A 65 8.82 -13.90 -5.14
N ARG A 66 8.54 -12.61 -4.93
CA ARG A 66 8.28 -11.62 -5.99
C ARG A 66 9.27 -10.46 -5.89
N PRO A 67 9.61 -9.80 -7.01
CA PRO A 67 10.38 -8.56 -6.96
C PRO A 67 9.57 -7.46 -6.23
N PRO A 68 10.25 -6.55 -5.51
CA PRO A 68 9.58 -5.47 -4.80
C PRO A 68 8.84 -4.55 -5.78
N ARG A 69 7.69 -4.06 -5.33
CA ARG A 69 6.89 -3.04 -6.01
C ARG A 69 6.88 -1.78 -5.18
N PHE A 70 7.30 -0.67 -5.77
CA PHE A 70 7.21 0.65 -5.14
C PHE A 70 5.94 1.33 -5.63
N VAL A 71 5.17 1.89 -4.71
CA VAL A 71 3.89 2.52 -5.03
C VAL A 71 3.72 3.86 -4.33
N LEU A 72 2.94 4.74 -4.95
CA LEU A 72 2.39 5.94 -4.33
C LEU A 72 0.92 5.71 -4.02
N ALA A 73 0.56 5.84 -2.75
CA ALA A 73 -0.79 5.64 -2.24
C ALA A 73 -1.51 6.98 -2.04
N SER A 74 -2.74 7.08 -2.55
CA SER A 74 -3.64 8.22 -2.39
C SER A 74 -5.04 7.73 -2.06
N GLY A 75 -5.75 8.40 -1.16
CA GLY A 75 -7.02 7.89 -0.66
C GLY A 75 -7.55 8.64 0.56
N GLY A 76 -8.71 8.19 1.05
CA GLY A 76 -9.39 8.81 2.17
C GLY A 76 -10.64 8.06 2.62
N PRO A 77 -11.27 8.52 3.70
CA PRO A 77 -12.56 8.01 4.14
C PRO A 77 -13.66 8.32 3.12
N PHE A 78 -14.70 7.49 3.06
CA PHE A 78 -15.92 7.80 2.33
C PHE A 78 -17.15 7.64 3.22
N PHE A 79 -18.18 8.42 2.91
CA PHE A 79 -19.36 8.64 3.75
C PHE A 79 -20.64 8.35 2.97
N ASP A 80 -21.71 8.03 3.70
CA ASP A 80 -23.05 8.01 3.11
C ASP A 80 -23.62 9.43 2.94
N ALA A 81 -24.82 9.53 2.39
CA ALA A 81 -25.51 10.80 2.18
C ALA A 81 -25.88 11.53 3.50
N GLN A 82 -25.78 10.85 4.65
CA GLN A 82 -26.03 11.42 5.97
C GLN A 82 -24.73 11.81 6.69
N GLY A 83 -23.57 11.70 6.03
CA GLY A 83 -22.26 12.02 6.61
C GLY A 83 -21.71 10.96 7.55
N ARG A 84 -22.30 9.76 7.61
CA ARG A 84 -21.75 8.66 8.42
C ARG A 84 -20.62 7.97 7.66
N LYS A 85 -19.49 7.74 8.34
CA LYS A 85 -18.32 7.08 7.74
C LYS A 85 -18.66 5.62 7.42
N LEU A 86 -18.60 5.26 6.15
CA LEU A 86 -18.81 3.89 5.68
C LEU A 86 -17.50 3.09 5.62
N GLY A 87 -16.38 3.76 5.37
CA GLY A 87 -15.08 3.11 5.28
C GLY A 87 -14.01 4.03 4.71
N ALA A 88 -12.99 3.44 4.09
CA ALA A 88 -11.94 4.16 3.38
C ALA A 88 -11.54 3.42 2.11
N VAL A 89 -10.99 4.19 1.17
CA VAL A 89 -10.48 3.69 -0.11
C VAL A 89 -9.10 4.26 -0.36
N VAL A 90 -8.21 3.44 -0.90
CA VAL A 90 -6.86 3.84 -1.32
C VAL A 90 -6.61 3.31 -2.72
N ALA A 91 -6.12 4.19 -3.60
CA ALA A 91 -5.56 3.86 -4.89
C ALA A 91 -4.03 3.83 -4.77
N MET A 92 -3.40 2.89 -5.48
CA MET A 92 -1.95 2.72 -5.52
C MET A 92 -1.47 2.87 -6.95
N ARG A 93 -0.51 3.77 -7.17
CA ARG A 93 0.19 3.95 -8.45
C ARG A 93 1.55 3.28 -8.38
N ASP A 94 1.82 2.32 -9.26
CA ASP A 94 3.14 1.69 -9.39
C ASP A 94 4.17 2.70 -9.92
N ILE A 95 5.28 2.83 -9.21
CA ILE A 95 6.43 3.69 -9.56
C ILE A 95 7.74 2.88 -9.65
N THR A 96 7.65 1.55 -9.71
CA THR A 96 8.80 0.64 -9.66
C THR A 96 9.80 0.90 -10.79
N GLU A 97 9.31 1.14 -12.01
CA GLU A 97 10.18 1.42 -13.17
C GLU A 97 10.94 2.73 -13.01
N GLY A 98 10.26 3.78 -12.51
CA GLY A 98 10.90 5.08 -12.25
C GLY A 98 12.00 4.98 -11.19
N LYS A 99 11.71 4.30 -10.06
CA LYS A 99 12.70 4.03 -9.00
C LYS A 99 13.92 3.29 -9.51
N ARG A 100 13.75 2.27 -10.36
CA ARG A 100 14.87 1.51 -10.94
C ARG A 100 15.75 2.38 -11.84
N ALA A 101 15.12 3.22 -12.68
CA ALA A 101 15.87 4.15 -13.53
C ALA A 101 16.67 5.16 -12.71
N GLU A 102 16.10 5.70 -11.63
CA GLU A 102 16.80 6.60 -10.71
C GLU A 102 17.99 5.91 -10.02
N GLU A 103 17.82 4.67 -9.55
CA GLU A 103 18.90 3.89 -8.94
C GLU A 103 20.02 3.55 -9.94
N GLU A 104 19.68 3.23 -11.19
CA GLU A 104 20.67 2.96 -12.24
C GLU A 104 21.49 4.22 -12.53
N VAL A 105 20.84 5.38 -12.69
CA VAL A 105 21.55 6.66 -12.88
C VAL A 105 22.46 6.98 -11.68
N ALA A 106 21.98 6.76 -10.45
CA ALA A 106 22.77 7.00 -9.23
C ALA A 106 23.98 6.06 -9.07
N ARG A 107 23.93 4.84 -9.64
CA ARG A 107 25.06 3.88 -9.61
C ARG A 107 26.14 4.17 -10.66
N HIS A 108 25.81 4.96 -11.68
CA HIS A 108 26.71 5.31 -12.78
C HIS A 108 27.25 6.75 -12.71
N ALA A 109 26.93 7.48 -11.64
CA ALA A 109 27.47 8.82 -11.31
C ALA A 109 28.62 8.70 -10.31
#